data_AF-A0A969KKK7-F1
#
_entry.id   AF-A0A969KKK7-F1
#
_cell.length_a   1.000
_cell.length_b   1.000
_cell.length_c   1.000
_cell.angle_alpha   90.00
_cell.angle_beta   90.00
_cell.angle_gamma   90.00
#
_symmetry.space_group_name_H-M   'P 1'
#
loop_
_entity.id
_entity.type
_entity.pdbx_description
1 polymer ?
#
loop_
_entity_poly.entity_id
_entity_poly.type
_entity_poly.pdbx_seq_one_letter_code
_entity_poly.pdbx_strand_id
1 'polypeptide(L)' 'MVNGIRAGYSTMQAMEAISKELPSPINDEFKRVVQEMQIGITMETALDNLLRRIPSDDLDL' A
#
# COMPACT_ATOMS: atom_id res chain seq x y z
N MET A 1 -8.91 -4.90 23.56
CA MET A 1 -8.07 -4.01 22.72
C MET A 1 -6.64 -4.56 22.65
N VAL A 2 -6.35 -5.54 21.78
CA VAL A 2 -4.96 -5.99 21.50
C VAL A 2 -4.76 -6.60 20.09
N ASN A 3 -5.79 -6.63 19.23
CA ASN A 3 -5.64 -7.28 17.91
C ASN A 3 -4.99 -6.40 16.82
N GLY A 4 -4.87 -5.09 17.04
CA GLY A 4 -4.27 -4.18 16.05
C GLY A 4 -2.76 -4.32 15.89
N ILE A 5 -2.04 -4.70 16.95
CA ILE A 5 -0.57 -4.77 16.95
C ILE A 5 -0.07 -6.00 16.18
N ARG A 6 -0.85 -7.08 16.15
CA ARG A 6 -0.52 -8.30 15.38
C ARG A 6 -0.88 -8.17 13.90
N ALA A 7 -1.98 -7.46 13.61
CA ALA A 7 -2.42 -7.21 12.23
C ALA A 7 -1.44 -6.30 11.46
N GLY A 8 -0.83 -5.30 12.11
CA GLY A 8 0.12 -4.39 11.46
C GLY A 8 1.33 -5.08 10.83
N TYR A 9 1.88 -6.11 11.47
CA TYR A 9 2.97 -6.90 10.90
C TYR A 9 2.53 -7.71 9.67
N SER A 10 1.37 -8.37 9.73
CA SER A 10 0.86 -9.14 8.59
C SER A 10 0.45 -8.24 7.42
N THR A 11 -0.09 -7.06 7.70
CA THR A 11 -0.52 -6.12 6.66
C THR A 11 0.67 -5.46 5.97
N MET A 12 1.71 -5.06 6.70
CA MET A 12 2.95 -4.57 6.07
C MET A 12 3.66 -5.66 5.29
N GLN A 13 3.76 -6.89 5.81
CA GLN A 13 4.33 -8.02 5.07
C GLN A 13 3.56 -8.34 3.78
N ALA A 14 2.23 -8.29 3.83
CA ALA A 14 1.39 -8.46 2.64
C ALA A 14 1.63 -7.34 1.63
N MET A 15 1.70 -6.08 2.09
CA MET A 15 1.97 -4.92 1.23
C MET A 15 3.35 -5.03 0.56
N GLU A 16 4.37 -5.48 1.30
CA GLU A 16 5.70 -5.75 0.75
C GLU A 16 5.70 -6.90 -0.27
N ALA A 17 4.94 -7.97 -0.03
CA ALA A 17 4.80 -9.07 -0.98
C ALA A 17 4.15 -8.60 -2.29
N ILE A 18 3.04 -7.87 -2.19
CA ILE A 18 2.34 -7.28 -3.33
C ILE A 18 3.27 -6.35 -4.13
N SER A 19 4.09 -5.54 -3.44
CA SER A 19 5.07 -4.65 -4.07
C SER A 19 6.18 -5.37 -4.86
N LYS A 20 6.34 -6.69 -4.67
CA LYS A 20 7.31 -7.54 -5.37
C LYS A 20 6.68 -8.38 -6.47
N GLU A 21 5.41 -8.75 -6.31
CA GLU A 21 4.70 -9.64 -7.25
C GLU A 21 4.02 -8.89 -8.41
N LEU A 22 3.61 -7.64 -8.20
CA LEU A 22 2.94 -6.86 -9.23
C LEU A 22 3.91 -6.36 -10.33
N PRO A 23 3.42 -6.15 -11.56
CA PRO A 23 4.17 -5.46 -12.59
C PRO A 23 4.25 -3.95 -12.33
N SER A 24 5.23 -3.29 -12.95
CA SER A 24 5.29 -1.83 -13.02
C SER A 24 4.13 -1.29 -13.87
N PRO A 25 3.53 -0.12 -13.55
CA PRO A 25 3.94 0.86 -12.53
C PRO A 25 3.40 0.58 -11.11
N ILE A 26 2.50 -0.38 -10.95
CA ILE A 26 1.75 -0.58 -9.71
C ILE A 26 2.67 -1.01 -8.56
N ASN A 27 3.65 -1.88 -8.84
CA ASN A 27 4.59 -2.37 -7.83
C ASN A 27 5.37 -1.24 -7.14
N ASP A 28 5.77 -0.21 -7.88
CA ASP A 28 6.54 0.92 -7.36
C ASP A 28 5.67 1.83 -6.48
N GLU A 29 4.37 1.92 -6.76
CA GLU A 29 3.42 2.64 -5.92
C GLU A 29 3.12 1.89 -4.62
N PHE A 30 3.02 0.56 -4.65
CA PHE A 30 2.92 -0.25 -3.43
C PHE A 30 4.18 -0.15 -2.56
N LYS A 31 5.38 -0.03 -3.16
CA LYS A 31 6.61 0.28 -2.39
C LYS A 31 6.51 1.65 -1.70
N ARG A 32 5.96 2.67 -2.39
CA ARG A 32 5.74 4.00 -1.79
C ARG A 32 4.77 3.93 -0.61
N VAL A 33 3.69 3.14 -0.70
CA VAL A 33 2.76 2.94 0.43
C VAL A 33 3.49 2.37 1.65
N VAL A 34 4.35 1.38 1.47
CA VAL A 34 5.17 0.83 2.57
C VAL A 34 6.08 1.90 3.17
N GLN A 35 6.74 2.71 2.34
CA GLN A 35 7.61 3.81 2.80
C GLN A 35 6.83 4.89 3.56
N GLU A 36 5.65 5.28 3.07
CA GLU A 36 4.76 6.24 3.73
C GLU A 36 4.36 5.73 5.14
N MET A 37 4.00 4.45 5.24
CA MET A 37 3.68 3.82 6.53
C MET A 37 4.89 3.78 7.48
N GLN A 38 6.11 3.55 6.97
CA GLN A 38 7.33 3.55 7.78
C GLN A 38 7.67 4.92 8.38
N ILE A 39 7.29 6.01 7.72
CA ILE A 39 7.49 7.38 8.23
C ILE A 39 6.30 7.89 9.06
N GLY A 40 5.34 7.03 9.38
CA GLY A 40 4.21 7.32 10.27
C GLY A 40 2.95 7.84 9.57
N ILE A 41 2.87 7.78 8.25
CA ILE A 41 1.62 8.04 7.52
C ILE A 41 0.67 6.87 7.77
N THR A 42 -0.62 7.17 7.97
CA THR A 42 -1.62 6.13 8.19
C THR A 42 -1.83 5.31 6.91
N MET A 43 -2.17 4.03 7.07
CA MET A 43 -2.45 3.14 5.93
C MET A 43 -3.55 3.70 5.02
N GLU A 44 -4.60 4.30 5.60
CA GLU A 44 -5.70 4.90 4.84
C GLU A 44 -5.20 6.06 3.97
N THR A 45 -4.42 6.98 4.54
CA THR A 45 -3.81 8.09 3.78
C THR A 45 -2.86 7.58 2.70
N ALA A 46 -2.06 6.55 2.99
CA ALA A 46 -1.13 6.01 2.02
C ALA A 46 -1.82 5.33 0.85
N LEU A 47 -2.94 4.63 1.09
CA LEU A 47 -3.77 4.05 0.04
C LEU A 47 -4.52 5.11 -0.77
N ASP A 48 -5.03 6.17 -0.14
CA ASP A 48 -5.63 7.31 -0.86
C ASP A 48 -4.61 7.99 -1.78
N ASN A 49 -3.36 8.16 -1.30
CA ASN A 49 -2.26 8.65 -2.11
C ASN A 49 -1.93 7.73 -3.30
N LEU A 50 -1.95 6.41 -3.10
CA LEU A 50 -1.77 5.43 -4.18
C LEU A 50 -2.88 5.57 -5.23
N LEU A 51 -4.15 5.65 -4.81
CA LEU A 51 -5.30 5.79 -5.73
C LEU A 51 -5.25 7.10 -6.52
N ARG A 52 -4.73 8.18 -5.94
CA ARG A 52 -4.51 9.45 -6.65
C ARG A 52 -3.39 9.38 -7.68
N ARG A 53 -2.34 8.59 -7.42
CA ARG A 53 -1.15 8.48 -8.29
C ARG A 53 -1.30 7.43 -9.39
N ILE A 54 -2.12 6.41 -9.16
CA ILE A 54 -2.61 5.48 -10.19
C ILE A 54 -4.08 5.80 -10.44
N PRO A 55 -4.38 6.87 -11.22
CA PRO A 55 -5.67 6.95 -11.87
C PRO A 55 -5.74 5.74 -12.80
N SER A 56 -6.53 4.75 -12.42
CA SER A 56 -6.68 3.53 -13.18
C SER A 56 -7.53 3.82 -14.41
N ASP A 57 -6.92 3.87 -15.59
CA ASP A 57 -7.65 3.80 -16.87
C ASP A 57 -8.45 2.48 -16.99
N ASP A 58 -8.10 1.45 -16.19
CA ASP A 58 -8.81 0.16 -16.10
C ASP A 58 -10.06 0.19 -15.18
N LEU A 59 -10.28 1.28 -14.43
CA LEU A 59 -11.47 1.44 -13.55
C LEU A 59 -12.55 2.31 -14.21
N ASP A 60 -12.35 2.71 -15.47
CA ASP A 60 -13.25 3.54 -16.27
C ASP A 60 -13.87 2.74 -17.43
N LEU A 61 -14.17 1.45 -17.21
CA LEU A 61 -14.87 0.55 -18.14
C LEU A 61 -16.32 0.29 -17.74
#